data_AF-C8PNZ8-F1
#
_entry.id   AF-C8PNZ8-F1
#
_cell.length_a   1.000
_cell.length_b   1.000
_cell.length_c   1.000
_cell.angle_alpha   90.00
_cell.angle_beta   90.00
_cell.angle_gamma   90.00
#
_symmetry.space_group_name_H-M   'P 1'
#
loop_
_entity.id
_entity.type
_entity.pdbx_description
1 polymer ?
#
loop_
_entity_poly.entity_id
_entity_poly.type
_entity_poly.pdbx_seq_one_letter_code
_entity_poly.pdbx_strand_id
1 'polypeptide(L)'
;MLHTPGHTQGSICLWNKEAGILFSGDTLFYGSRGRTDLLDGNEMQIHQSLKRLFNELPGNTQVYPGHGSNTTIEFEKKYQSPYL
;
A
#
# COMPACT_ATOMS: atom_id res chain seq x y z
N MET A 1 4.65 3.23 -12.18
CA MET A 1 3.49 2.38 -11.79
C MET A 1 4.04 1.13 -11.14
N LEU A 2 3.45 0.72 -10.02
CA LEU A 2 3.83 -0.48 -9.26
C LEU A 2 2.61 -1.40 -9.21
N HIS A 3 2.71 -2.64 -9.69
CA HIS A 3 1.60 -3.60 -9.63
C HIS A 3 1.47 -4.18 -8.22
N THR A 4 0.37 -3.95 -7.53
CA THR A 4 0.20 -4.27 -6.11
C THR A 4 -1.06 -5.10 -5.88
N PRO A 5 -1.11 -6.34 -6.41
CA PRO A 5 -2.29 -7.18 -6.32
C PRO A 5 -2.61 -7.53 -4.87
N GLY A 6 -3.89 -7.82 -4.63
CA GLY A 6 -4.37 -8.35 -3.37
C GLY A 6 -5.75 -7.83 -3.00
N HIS A 7 -5.98 -6.52 -3.05
CA HIS A 7 -7.36 -6.01 -2.97
C HIS A 7 -8.17 -6.44 -4.20
N THR A 8 -7.59 -6.26 -5.39
CA THR A 8 -7.96 -6.92 -6.64
C THR A 8 -6.70 -7.43 -7.33
N GLN A 9 -6.84 -8.32 -8.32
CA GLN A 9 -5.69 -8.75 -9.15
C GLN A 9 -5.10 -7.59 -9.99
N GLY A 10 -5.92 -6.58 -10.30
CA GLY A 10 -5.53 -5.42 -11.09
C GLY A 10 -5.04 -4.22 -10.28
N SER A 11 -4.97 -4.31 -8.96
CA SER A 11 -4.55 -3.20 -8.10
C SER A 11 -3.14 -2.71 -8.46
N ILE A 12 -2.98 -1.38 -8.51
CA ILE A 12 -1.70 -0.71 -8.76
C ILE A 12 -1.52 0.47 -7.80
N CYS A 13 -0.27 0.82 -7.53
CA CYS A 13 0.11 2.10 -6.96
C CYS A 13 0.81 2.99 -8.01
N LEU A 14 0.54 4.29 -7.95
CA LEU A 14 1.20 5.29 -8.77
C LEU A 14 2.20 6.07 -7.92
N TRP A 15 3.48 5.80 -8.13
CA TRP A 15 4.56 6.46 -7.42
C TRP A 15 5.19 7.56 -8.28
N ASN A 16 5.16 8.78 -7.76
CA ASN A 16 5.95 9.91 -8.25
C ASN A 16 7.18 10.07 -7.36
N LYS A 17 8.33 9.62 -7.86
CA LYS A 17 9.61 9.65 -7.13
C LYS A 17 10.11 11.08 -6.88
N GLU A 18 9.93 11.99 -7.83
CA GLU A 18 10.41 13.38 -7.72
C GLU A 18 9.60 14.16 -6.68
N ALA A 19 8.28 13.96 -6.65
CA ALA A 19 7.41 14.58 -5.66
C ALA A 19 7.44 13.87 -4.29
N GLY A 20 7.97 12.65 -4.21
CA GLY A 20 7.92 11.83 -2.99
C GLY A 20 6.49 11.41 -2.61
N ILE A 21 5.64 11.15 -3.60
CA ILE A 21 4.20 10.88 -3.42
C ILE A 21 3.84 9.51 -3.99
N LEU A 22 3.07 8.73 -3.24
CA LEU A 22 2.45 7.48 -3.65
C LEU A 22 0.93 7.61 -3.59
N PHE A 23 0.24 7.43 -4.73
CA PHE A 23 -1.19 7.14 -4.73
C PHE A 23 -1.38 5.62 -4.63
N SER A 24 -1.92 5.14 -3.51
CA SER A 24 -1.97 3.70 -3.21
C SER A 24 -3.29 3.02 -3.57
N GLY A 25 -4.33 3.79 -3.92
CA GLY A 25 -5.68 3.27 -4.08
C GLY A 25 -6.07 2.46 -2.84
N ASP A 26 -6.57 1.25 -3.05
CA ASP A 26 -6.99 0.35 -1.97
C ASP A 26 -5.92 -0.67 -1.55
N THR A 27 -4.65 -0.49 -1.95
CA THR A 27 -3.56 -1.35 -1.48
C THR A 27 -3.13 -1.00 -0.05
N LEU A 28 -3.00 0.29 0.29
CA LEU A 28 -2.48 0.76 1.58
C LEU A 28 -3.27 1.98 2.06
N PHE A 29 -3.71 1.95 3.31
CA PHE A 29 -4.44 3.01 4.02
C PHE A 29 -3.71 3.46 5.28
N TYR A 30 -4.18 4.55 5.90
CA TYR A 30 -3.75 4.92 7.25
C TYR A 30 -4.10 3.81 8.26
N GLY A 31 -3.08 3.15 8.79
CA GLY A 31 -3.20 2.07 9.78
C GLY A 31 -3.94 0.82 9.29
N SER A 32 -4.13 0.65 7.97
CA SER A 32 -4.88 -0.47 7.41
C SER A 32 -4.56 -0.72 5.93
N ARG A 33 -5.33 -1.60 5.28
CA ARG A 33 -5.23 -1.96 3.86
C ARG A 33 -6.62 -2.33 3.32
N GLY A 34 -6.76 -2.39 2.00
CA GLY A 34 -7.99 -2.87 1.37
C GLY A 34 -8.35 -4.30 1.79
N ARG A 35 -9.66 -4.57 1.79
CA ARG A 35 -10.21 -5.91 2.02
C ARG A 35 -9.83 -6.86 0.88
N THR A 36 -9.81 -8.15 1.17
CA THR A 36 -9.32 -9.22 0.27
C THR A 36 -10.29 -10.39 0.15
N ASP A 37 -11.46 -10.28 0.77
CA ASP A 37 -12.48 -11.32 0.92
C ASP A 37 -13.54 -11.31 -0.20
N LEU A 38 -13.44 -10.35 -1.14
CA LEU A 38 -14.31 -10.29 -2.32
C LEU A 38 -13.70 -11.08 -3.50
N LEU A 39 -14.47 -11.22 -4.58
CA LEU A 39 -13.99 -11.84 -5.82
C LEU A 39 -12.69 -11.17 -6.27
N ASP A 40 -11.70 -11.98 -6.66
CA ASP A 40 -10.35 -11.58 -7.09
C ASP A 40 -9.45 -10.98 -5.98
N GLY A 41 -9.92 -10.95 -4.73
CA GLY A 41 -9.12 -10.61 -3.57
C GLY A 41 -8.17 -11.74 -3.16
N ASN A 42 -6.99 -11.38 -2.64
CA ASN A 42 -5.99 -12.32 -2.17
C ASN A 42 -5.14 -11.74 -1.02
N GLU A 43 -5.30 -12.34 0.14
CA GLU A 43 -4.64 -11.94 1.39
C GLU A 43 -3.11 -12.07 1.34
N MET A 44 -2.60 -13.14 0.75
CA MET A 44 -1.15 -13.34 0.65
C MET A 44 -0.51 -12.30 -0.26
N GLN A 45 -1.17 -12.00 -1.39
CA GLN A 45 -0.67 -11.01 -2.35
C GLN A 45 -0.68 -9.59 -1.78
N ILE A 46 -1.70 -9.19 -1.03
CA ILE A 46 -1.69 -7.84 -0.45
C ILE A 46 -0.56 -7.69 0.56
N HIS A 47 -0.26 -8.72 1.36
CA HIS A 47 0.88 -8.70 2.28
C HIS A 47 2.22 -8.64 1.55
N GLN A 48 2.39 -9.39 0.45
CA GLN A 48 3.58 -9.32 -0.39
C GLN A 48 3.74 -7.93 -1.04
N SER A 49 2.65 -7.36 -1.55
CA SER A 49 2.63 -6.00 -2.11
C SER A 49 3.05 -4.97 -1.08
N LEU A 50 2.50 -5.01 0.13
CA LEU A 50 2.84 -4.09 1.23
C LEU A 50 4.30 -4.23 1.68
N LYS A 51 4.78 -5.47 1.89
CA LYS A 51 6.20 -5.72 2.23
C LYS A 51 7.14 -5.14 1.18
N ARG A 52 6.80 -5.30 -0.11
CA ARG A 52 7.60 -4.73 -1.19
C ARG A 52 7.61 -3.20 -1.15
N LEU A 53 6.44 -2.56 -1.01
CA LEU A 53 6.34 -1.09 -0.87
C LEU A 53 7.19 -0.57 0.31
N PHE A 54 7.11 -1.23 1.47
CA PHE A 54 7.86 -0.84 2.68
C PHE A 54 9.37 -1.03 2.58
N ASN A 55 9.84 -1.88 1.66
CA ASN A 55 11.26 -2.13 1.44
C ASN A 55 11.85 -1.27 0.33
N GLU A 56 11.05 -0.92 -0.69
CA GLU A 56 11.53 -0.21 -1.88
C GLU A 56 11.35 1.30 -1.80
N LEU A 57 10.35 1.80 -1.07
CA LEU A 57 10.04 3.23 -1.03
C LEU A 57 10.75 3.95 0.13
N PRO A 58 11.21 5.20 -0.09
CA PRO A 58 11.73 6.05 0.98
C PRO A 58 10.69 6.24 2.09
N GLY A 59 11.11 6.19 3.35
CA GLY A 59 10.21 6.28 4.50
C GLY A 59 9.38 7.58 4.56
N ASN A 60 9.94 8.68 4.08
CA ASN A 60 9.28 9.99 4.00
C ASN A 60 8.29 10.13 2.83
N THR A 61 8.11 9.09 2.01
CA THR A 61 7.13 9.09 0.92
C THR A 61 5.72 9.28 1.48
N GLN A 62 5.03 10.33 1.04
CA GLN A 62 3.64 10.60 1.39
C GLN A 62 2.71 9.64 0.65
N VAL A 63 1.76 9.04 1.36
CA VAL A 63 0.80 8.09 0.82
C VAL A 63 -0.58 8.73 0.82
N TYR A 64 -1.18 8.78 -0.38
CA TYR A 64 -2.53 9.24 -0.61
C TYR A 64 -3.40 8.02 -0.97
N PRO A 65 -4.14 7.48 0.00
CA PRO A 65 -4.98 6.32 -0.21
C PRO A 65 -6.21 6.64 -1.04
N GLY A 66 -6.87 5.58 -1.54
CA GLY A 66 -8.21 5.70 -2.08
C GLY A 66 -9.20 6.21 -1.04
N HIS A 67 -9.04 5.80 0.23
CA HIS A 67 -9.97 6.09 1.32
C HIS A 67 -9.23 6.46 2.62
N GLY A 68 -9.85 7.31 3.43
CA GLY A 68 -9.33 7.71 4.74
C GLY A 68 -8.25 8.80 4.67
N SER A 69 -7.50 8.94 5.76
CA SER A 69 -6.45 9.96 5.91
C SER A 69 -5.16 9.60 5.17
N ASN A 70 -4.39 10.61 4.78
CA ASN A 70 -3.04 10.42 4.26
C ASN A 70 -2.08 9.89 5.35
N THR A 71 -0.99 9.26 4.92
CA THR A 71 0.02 8.66 5.81
C THR A 71 1.42 8.70 5.17
N THR A 72 2.41 8.03 5.77
CA THR A 72 3.74 7.86 5.19
C THR A 72 4.18 6.40 5.19
N ILE A 73 5.10 6.06 4.29
CA ILE A 73 5.67 4.70 4.22
C ILE A 73 6.33 4.30 5.55
N GLU A 74 7.05 5.21 6.22
CA GLU A 74 7.68 4.91 7.50
C GLU A 74 6.66 4.63 8.61
N PHE A 75 5.61 5.44 8.72
CA PHE A 75 4.56 5.24 9.71
C PHE A 75 3.86 3.90 9.50
N GLU A 76 3.43 3.61 8.28
CA GLU A 76 2.72 2.37 7.97
C GLU A 76 3.62 1.14 8.11
N LYS A 77 4.90 1.24 7.73
CA LYS A 77 5.87 0.16 7.98
C LYS A 77 5.95 -0.15 9.46
N LYS A 78 6.09 0.86 10.33
CA LYS A 78 6.18 0.65 11.79
C LYS A 78 4.88 0.10 12.38
N TYR A 79 3.75 0.63 11.95
CA TYR A 79 2.44 0.25 12.47
C TYR A 79 2.01 -1.15 12.00
N GLN A 80 2.23 -1.48 10.72
CA GLN A 80 1.70 -2.71 10.11
C GLN A 80 2.68 -3.89 10.10
N SER A 81 4.00 -3.69 10.20
CA SER A 81 4.98 -4.80 10.16
C SER A 81 4.73 -5.94 11.16
N PRO A 82 4.22 -5.71 12.40
CA PRO A 82 3.89 -6.80 13.32
C PRO A 82 2.77 -7.74 12.83
N TYR A 83 1.97 -7.30 11.87
CA TYR A 83 0.79 -8.02 11.36
C TYR A 83 1.00 -8.61 9.96
N LEU A 84 2.17 -8.41 9.34
CA LEU A 84 2.51 -8.80 7.97
C LEU A 84 3.58 -9.89 7.91
#